data_AF-A0A1X0S2J6-F1
#
_entry.id   AF-A0A1X0S2J6-F1
#
_cell.length_a   1.000
_cell.length_b   1.000
_cell.length_c   1.000
_cell.angle_alpha   90.00
_cell.angle_beta   90.00
_cell.angle_gamma   90.00
#
_symmetry.space_group_name_H-M   'P 1'
#
loop_
_entity.id
_entity.type
_entity.pdbx_description
1 polymer ?
#
loop_
_entity_poly.entity_id
_entity_poly.type
_entity_poly.pdbx_seq_one_letter_code
_entity_poly.pdbx_strand_id
1 'polypeptide(L)' 'MKFFKTVHTFDYPWTLVSAAQWQKYPNDHCPHVQHVDVLNRTVDPETGILTTERLITVKQNVPRFILKVLIL' A
#
# COMPACT_ATOMS: atom_id res chain seq x y z
N MET A 1 -19.29 1.08 -11.31
CA MET A 1 -18.23 1.48 -10.36
C MET A 1 -18.84 1.54 -8.96
N LYS A 2 -18.25 0.93 -7.93
CA LYS A 2 -18.69 1.09 -6.54
C LYS A 2 -17.69 1.98 -5.82
N PHE A 3 -18.15 3.06 -5.22
CA PHE A 3 -17.32 3.98 -4.46
C PHE A 3 -17.43 3.66 -2.96
N PHE A 4 -16.30 3.62 -2.26
CA PHE A 4 -16.24 3.41 -0.82
C PHE A 4 -15.39 4.52 -0.20
N LYS A 5 -15.80 5.02 0.97
CA LYS A 5 -15.06 6.05 1.72
C LYS A 5 -15.02 5.67 3.20
N THR A 6 -13.85 5.76 3.80
CA THR A 6 -13.63 5.67 5.26
C THR A 6 -12.71 6.80 5.68
N VAL A 7 -12.95 7.35 6.87
CA VAL A 7 -12.11 8.40 7.47
C VAL A 7 -11.60 7.88 8.81
N HIS A 8 -10.32 8.05 9.06
CA HIS A 8 -9.67 7.69 10.32
C HIS A 8 -8.67 8.79 10.71
N THR A 9 -8.62 9.13 12.00
CA THR A 9 -7.71 10.13 12.55
C THR A 9 -6.71 9.43 13.46
N PHE A 10 -5.42 9.59 13.17
CA PHE A 10 -4.34 9.12 14.04
C PHE A 10 -3.95 10.23 15.01
N ASP A 11 -3.98 9.95 16.31
CA ASP A 11 -3.57 10.90 17.36
C ASP A 11 -2.04 10.90 17.55
N TYR A 12 -1.33 11.19 16.46
CA TYR A 12 0.13 11.25 16.42
C TYR A 12 0.59 12.42 15.53
N PRO A 13 1.77 13.02 15.81
CA PRO A 13 2.37 14.03 14.94
C PRO A 13 2.47 13.57 13.48
N TRP A 14 2.28 14.50 12.55
CA TRP A 14 2.35 14.24 11.11
C TRP A 14 3.64 13.52 10.68
N THR A 15 4.77 13.90 11.28
CA THR A 15 6.07 13.29 11.01
C THR A 15 6.10 11.80 11.34
N LEU A 16 5.42 11.37 12.41
CA LEU A 16 5.34 9.95 12.78
C LEU A 16 4.39 9.19 11.86
N VAL A 17 3.21 9.75 11.58
CA VAL A 17 2.22 9.09 10.70
C VAL A 17 2.77 8.94 9.28
N SER A 18 3.43 9.97 8.74
CA SER A 18 4.06 9.92 7.42
C SER A 18 5.25 8.95 7.38
N ALA A 19 6.12 8.92 8.41
CA ALA A 19 7.19 7.94 8.51
C ALA A 19 6.65 6.50 8.58
N ALA A 20 5.62 6.28 9.40
CA ALA A 20 4.97 4.98 9.54
C ALA A 20 4.35 4.48 8.23
N GLN A 21 3.88 5.36 7.33
CA GLN A 21 3.39 4.95 6.01
C GLN A 21 4.49 4.33 5.13
N TRP A 22 5.73 4.81 5.26
CA TRP A 22 6.89 4.26 4.56
C TRP A 22 7.39 2.96 5.18
N GLN A 23 7.25 2.83 6.50
CA GLN A 23 7.70 1.68 7.31
C GLN A 23 6.56 0.73 7.68
N LYS A 24 5.39 0.85 7.03
CA LYS A 24 4.17 0.13 7.41
C LYS A 24 4.35 -1.39 7.39
N TYR A 25 5.23 -1.91 6.54
CA TYR A 25 5.43 -3.34 6.36
C TYR A 25 6.88 -3.73 6.70
N PRO A 26 7.09 -4.93 7.26
CA PRO A 26 6.08 -5.95 7.62
C PRO A 26 5.27 -5.58 8.88
N ASN A 27 4.05 -6.10 9.02
CA ASN A 27 3.26 -6.03 10.25
C ASN A 27 2.25 -7.19 10.37
N ASP A 28 1.84 -7.50 11.60
CA ASP A 28 0.97 -8.64 11.92
C ASP A 28 -0.45 -8.53 11.37
N HIS A 29 -0.92 -7.32 11.06
CA HIS A 29 -2.24 -7.10 10.46
C HIS A 29 -2.23 -7.31 8.94
N CYS A 30 -1.05 -7.34 8.31
CA CYS A 30 -0.90 -7.49 6.86
C CYS A 30 0.14 -8.57 6.49
N PRO A 31 0.02 -9.82 6.99
CA PRO A 31 1.00 -10.88 6.77
C PRO A 31 1.05 -11.36 5.31
N HIS A 32 0.07 -10.97 4.50
CA HIS A 32 -0.02 -11.30 3.08
C HIS A 32 0.88 -10.42 2.19
N VAL A 33 1.42 -9.32 2.71
CA VAL A 33 2.38 -8.48 1.99
C VAL A 33 3.75 -9.17 2.05
N GLN A 34 4.30 -9.52 0.88
CA GLN A 34 5.55 -10.27 0.77
C GLN A 34 6.74 -9.35 0.51
N HIS A 35 6.59 -8.39 -0.41
CA HIS A 35 7.65 -7.47 -0.81
C HIS A 35 7.11 -6.05 -1.01
N VAL A 36 7.96 -5.07 -0.73
CA VAL A 36 7.70 -3.65 -0.95
C VAL A 36 8.97 -3.04 -1.52
N ASP A 37 8.91 -2.66 -2.79
CA ASP A 37 10.04 -2.12 -3.53
C ASP A 37 9.77 -0.66 -3.90
N VAL A 38 10.80 0.19 -3.84
CA VAL A 38 10.72 1.57 -4.34
C VAL A 38 11.26 1.59 -5.75
N LEU A 39 10.37 1.82 -6.72
CA LEU A 39 10.75 1.86 -8.14
C LEU A 39 11.33 3.23 -8.52
N ASN A 40 10.73 4.31 -8.00
CA ASN A 40 11.18 5.68 -8.22
C ASN A 40 10.86 6.55 -7.01
N ARG A 41 11.71 7.54 -6.75
CA ARG A 41 11.50 8.55 -5.71
C ARG A 41 12.14 9.87 -6.11
N THR A 42 11.33 10.92 -6.16
CA THR A 42 11.76 12.26 -6.52
C THR A 42 11.18 13.29 -5.57
N VAL A 43 11.94 14.36 -5.34
CA VAL A 43 11.48 15.56 -4.65
C VAL A 43 11.42 16.66 -5.70
N ASP A 44 10.27 17.28 -5.83
CA ASP A 44 10.13 18.49 -6.64
C ASP A 44 10.93 19.63 -5.98
N PRO A 45 11.92 20.23 -6.66
CA PRO A 45 12.77 21.27 -6.08
C PRO A 45 12.03 22.59 -5.86
N GLU A 46 10.94 22.86 -6.57
CA GLU A 46 10.16 24.10 -6.43
C GLU A 46 9.14 23.98 -5.30
N THR A 47 8.44 22.84 -5.23
CA THR A 47 7.34 22.64 -4.26
C THR A 47 7.74 21.85 -3.01
N GLY A 48 8.86 21.12 -3.05
CA GLY A 48 9.30 20.22 -1.98
C GLY A 48 8.48 18.92 -1.88
N ILE A 49 7.57 18.64 -2.82
CA ILE A 49 6.71 17.46 -2.77
C ILE A 49 7.51 16.18 -3.07
N LEU A 50 7.43 15.22 -2.17
CA LEU A 50 7.99 13.88 -2.35
C LEU A 50 7.01 12.97 -3.10
N THR A 51 7.36 12.59 -4.32
CA THR A 51 6.64 11.57 -5.09
C THR A 51 7.39 10.25 -5.00
N THR A 52 6.70 9.18 -4.64
CA THR A 52 7.30 7.82 -4.56
C THR A 52 6.40 6.83 -5.29
N GLU A 53 6.99 6.08 -6.22
CA GLU A 53 6.36 4.92 -6.83
C GLU A 53 6.82 3.65 -6.11
N ARG A 54 5.86 2.83 -5.67
CA ARG A 54 6.15 1.56 -4.98
C ARG A 54 5.44 0.40 -5.65
N LEU A 55 6.17 -0.71 -5.79
CA LEU A 55 5.59 -2.01 -6.11
C LEU A 55 5.36 -2.78 -4.81
N ILE A 56 4.13 -3.27 -4.60
CA ILE A 56 3.79 -4.06 -3.42
C ILE A 56 3.33 -5.45 -3.90
N THR A 57 4.12 -6.46 -3.58
CA THR A 57 3.79 -7.85 -3.90
C THR A 57 2.99 -8.46 -2.75
N VAL A 58 1.82 -9.00 -3.06
CA VAL A 58 0.92 -9.63 -2.08
C VAL A 58 0.58 -11.06 -2.47
N LYS A 59 0.48 -11.94 -1.47
CA LYS A 59 -0.07 -13.29 -1.62
C LYS A 59 -1.55 -13.27 -1.26
N GLN A 60 -2.42 -13.37 -2.26
CA GLN A 60 -3.86 -13.42 -2.05
C GLN A 60 -4.48 -14.61 -2.77
N ASN A 61 -5.56 -15.15 -2.19
CA ASN A 61 -6.30 -16.27 -2.77
C ASN A 61 -7.35 -15.75 -3.75
N VAL A 62 -7.51 -16.45 -4.88
CA VAL A 62 -8.58 -16.19 -5.84
C VAL A 62 -9.86 -16.92 -5.38
N PRO A 63 -11.05 -16.31 -5.49
CA PRO A 63 -12.32 -16.98 -5.20
C PRO A 63 -12.46 -18.28 -6.00
N ARG A 64 -12.85 -19.37 -5.31
CA ARG A 64 -12.88 -20.73 -5.89
C ARG A 64 -13.72 -20.86 -7.17
N PHE A 65 -14.83 -20.12 -7.28
CA PHE A 65 -15.67 -20.18 -8.48
C PHE A 65 -14.99 -19.55 -9.71
N ILE A 66 -14.11 -18.56 -9.52
CA ILE A 66 -13.33 -17.96 -10.61
C ILE A 66 -12.27 -18.94 -11.10
N LEU A 67 -11.61 -19.65 -10.18
CA LEU A 67 -10.63 -20.69 -10.52
C LEU A 67 -11.24 -21.80 -11.40
N LYS A 68 -12.52 -22.12 -11.23
CA LYS A 68 -13.23 -23.11 -12.07
C LYS A 68 -13.42 -22.64 -13.52
N VAL A 69 -13.45 -21.34 -13.77
CA VAL A 69 -13.63 -20.75 -15.10
C VAL A 69 -12.29 -20.48 -15.78
N LEU A 70 -11.26 -20.11 -15.01
CA LEU A 70 -9.94 -19.70 -15.52
C LEU A 70 -8.97 -20.87 -15.82
N ILE A 71 -9.29 -22.08 -15.36
CA ILE A 71 -8.49 -23.30 -15.59
C ILE A 71 -9.12 -24.19 -16.69
N LEU A 72 -10.13 -23.67 -17.42
CA LEU A 72 -10.56 -24.19 -18.73
C LEU A 72 -9.76 -23.50 -19.84
#